data_AF-A0A932GLR7-F1
#
_entry.id   AF-A0A932GLR7-F1
#
_cell.length_a   1.000
_cell.length_b   1.000
_cell.length_c   1.000
_cell.angle_alpha   90.00
_cell.angle_beta   90.00
_cell.angle_gamma   90.00
#
_symmetry.space_group_name_H-M   'P 1'
#
loop_
_entity.id
_entity.type
_entity.pdbx_description
1 polymer ?
#
loop_
_entity_poly.entity_id
_entity_poly.type
_entity_poly.pdbx_seq_one_letter_code
_entity_poly.pdbx_strand_id
1 'polypeptide(L)' 'DIPFHDFEEGFPALMTIVFMPFTYSITNGIGAGFITYAFLKVARGKAAEVHWMLFLAAGAFLLYFVLPVLKATFAL' A
#
# COMPACT_ATOMS: atom_id res chain seq x y z
N ASP A 1 -11.14 7.30 15.03
CA ASP A 1 -9.75 7.65 15.37
C ASP A 1 -8.80 6.60 14.85
N ILE A 2 -7.64 7.01 14.32
CA ILE A 2 -6.58 6.07 13.92
C ILE A 2 -5.71 5.83 15.15
N PRO A 3 -5.52 4.58 15.60
CA PRO A 3 -4.64 4.27 16.72
C PRO A 3 -3.19 4.42 16.27
N PHE A 4 -2.66 5.64 16.26
CA PHE A 4 -1.27 5.93 15.88
C PHE A 4 -0.23 5.26 16.81
N HIS A 5 -0.66 4.74 17.96
CA HIS A 5 0.18 3.92 18.84
C HIS A 5 0.41 2.51 18.26
N ASP A 6 -0.48 2.02 17.40
CA ASP A 6 -0.27 0.79 16.65
C ASP A 6 0.38 1.11 15.31
N PHE A 7 1.65 0.71 15.18
CA PHE A 7 2.41 0.89 13.96
C PHE A 7 1.76 0.17 12.76
N GLU A 8 0.97 -0.89 13.00
CA GLU A 8 0.22 -1.63 11.96
C GLU A 8 -0.82 -0.77 11.25
N GLU A 9 -1.37 0.25 11.91
CA GLU A 9 -2.45 1.08 11.39
C GLU A 9 -2.01 2.52 11.17
N GLY A 10 -1.20 3.06 12.07
CA GLY A 10 -0.69 4.43 11.99
C GLY A 10 0.25 4.66 10.82
N PHE A 11 1.16 3.70 10.56
CA PHE A 11 2.14 3.85 9.47
C PHE A 11 1.51 3.81 8.07
N PRO A 12 0.61 2.86 7.75
CA PRO A 12 -0.09 2.85 6.46
C PRO A 12 -0.97 4.08 6.24
N ALA A 13 -1.65 4.56 7.29
CA ALA A 13 -2.47 5.77 7.19
C ALA A 13 -1.61 7.00 6.89
N LEU A 14 -0.44 7.12 7.54
CA LEU A 14 0.51 8.19 7.28
C LEU A 14 1.06 8.12 5.85
N MET A 15 1.43 6.92 5.37
CA MET A 15 1.84 6.73 3.98
C MET A 15 0.73 7.16 3.00
N THR A 16 -0.52 6.81 3.28
CA THR A 16 -1.66 7.22 2.43
C THR A 16 -1.74 8.74 2.31
N ILE A 17 -1.71 9.45 3.44
CA ILE A 17 -1.85 10.91 3.51
C ILE A 17 -0.66 11.62 2.85
N VAL A 18 0.56 11.09 3.03
CA VAL A 18 1.77 11.65 2.45
C VAL A 18 1.83 11.38 0.95
N PHE A 19 1.56 10.18 0.48
CA PHE A 19 1.71 9.87 -0.94
C PHE A 19 0.73 10.61 -1.85
N MET A 20 -0.48 10.98 -1.38
CA MET A 20 -1.45 11.73 -2.19
C MET A 20 -0.91 13.07 -2.73
N PRO A 21 -0.44 14.04 -1.90
CA PRO A 21 0.12 15.29 -2.40
C PRO A 21 1.44 15.08 -3.13
N PHE A 22 2.29 14.14 -2.69
CA PHE A 22 3.60 13.92 -3.32
C PHE A 22 3.50 13.32 -4.73
N THR A 23 2.48 12.51 -4.99
CA THR A 23 2.27 11.92 -6.33
C THR A 23 1.20 12.64 -7.15
N TYR A 24 0.62 13.72 -6.61
CA TYR A 24 -0.52 14.46 -7.19
C TYR A 24 -1.68 13.53 -7.61
N SER A 25 -1.80 12.37 -6.97
CA SER A 25 -2.72 11.31 -7.34
C SER A 25 -3.29 10.65 -6.09
N ILE A 26 -4.61 10.84 -5.91
CA ILE A 26 -5.37 10.18 -4.84
C ILE A 26 -5.24 8.67 -4.96
N THR A 27 -5.33 8.15 -6.19
CA THR A 27 -5.21 6.72 -6.51
C THR A 27 -3.87 6.15 -6.07
N ASN A 28 -2.77 6.86 -6.31
CA ASN A 28 -1.44 6.41 -5.90
C ASN A 28 -1.28 6.44 -4.38
N GLY A 29 -1.83 7.48 -3.71
CA GLY A 29 -1.80 7.56 -2.25
C GLY A 29 -2.58 6.43 -1.58
N ILE A 30 -3.81 6.16 -2.03
CA ILE A 30 -4.61 5.03 -1.53
C ILE A 30 -3.91 3.69 -1.81
N GLY A 31 -3.35 3.52 -3.00
CA GLY A 31 -2.62 2.31 -3.38
C GLY A 31 -1.42 2.03 -2.49
N ALA A 32 -0.57 3.05 -2.27
CA ALA A 32 0.57 2.96 -1.37
C ALA A 32 0.16 2.62 0.07
N GLY A 33 -0.96 3.20 0.53
CA GLY A 33 -1.58 2.88 1.81
C GLY A 33 -1.98 1.42 1.95
N PHE A 34 -2.74 0.90 0.99
CA PHE A 34 -3.19 -0.49 0.98
C PHE A 34 -2.04 -1.49 0.88
N ILE A 35 -1.03 -1.22 0.05
CA ILE A 35 0.17 -2.04 -0.04
C ILE A 35 0.90 -2.06 1.31
N THR A 36 1.11 -0.89 1.93
CA THR A 36 1.82 -0.79 3.21
C THR A 36 1.06 -1.51 4.33
N TYR A 37 -0.26 -1.38 4.39
CA TYR A 37 -1.09 -2.06 5.39
C TYR A 37 -1.06 -3.59 5.21
N ALA A 38 -1.29 -4.07 3.99
CA ALA A 38 -1.22 -5.49 3.68
C ALA A 38 0.18 -6.06 3.98
N PHE A 39 1.23 -5.33 3.63
CA PHE A 39 2.61 -5.72 3.89
C PHE A 39 2.92 -5.82 5.39
N LEU A 40 2.53 -4.81 6.20
CA LEU A 40 2.76 -4.84 7.65
C LEU A 40 2.01 -5.99 8.33
N LYS A 41 0.76 -6.23 7.94
CA LYS A 41 -0.05 -7.33 8.49
C LYS A 41 0.53 -8.69 8.13
N VAL A 42 1.07 -8.87 6.93
CA VAL A 42 1.81 -10.09 6.53
C VAL A 42 3.12 -10.21 7.30
N ALA A 43 3.90 -9.15 7.40
CA ALA A 43 5.19 -9.14 8.09
C ALA A 43 5.07 -9.49 9.59
N ARG A 44 3.94 -9.13 10.23
CA ARG A 44 3.64 -9.49 11.62
C ARG A 44 2.92 -10.83 11.79
N GLY A 45 2.68 -11.58 10.70
CA GLY A 45 1.99 -12.88 10.75
C GLY A 45 0.48 -12.79 10.98
N LYS A 46 -0.10 -11.59 10.93
CA LYS A 46 -1.54 -11.30 11.10
C LYS A 46 -2.27 -11.23 9.76
N ALA A 47 -1.79 -11.95 8.75
CA ALA A 47 -2.40 -11.94 7.42
C ALA A 47 -3.87 -12.40 7.45
N ALA A 48 -4.24 -13.28 8.37
CA ALA A 48 -5.60 -13.79 8.50
C ALA A 48 -6.61 -12.75 9.04
N GLU A 49 -6.16 -11.67 9.69
CA GLU A 49 -7.04 -10.58 10.17
C GLU A 49 -7.48 -9.65 9.03
N VAL A 50 -6.77 -9.68 7.91
CA VAL A 50 -7.01 -8.79 6.77
C VAL A 50 -7.94 -9.50 5.79
N HIS A 51 -9.02 -8.80 5.40
CA HIS A 51 -9.96 -9.33 4.42
C HIS A 51 -9.26 -9.58 3.07
N TRP A 52 -9.53 -10.74 2.45
CA TRP A 52 -8.93 -11.15 1.18
C TRP A 52 -9.06 -10.11 0.04
N MET A 53 -10.12 -9.29 0.05
CA MET A 53 -10.32 -8.21 -0.92
C MET A 53 -9.25 -7.11 -0.80
N LEU A 54 -8.77 -6.83 0.41
CA LEU A 54 -7.70 -5.85 0.60
C LEU A 54 -6.37 -6.38 0.05
N PHE A 55 -6.09 -7.68 0.20
CA PHE A 55 -4.94 -8.29 -0.46
C PHE A 55 -5.05 -8.24 -1.99
N LEU A 56 -6.24 -8.45 -2.54
CA LEU A 56 -6.46 -8.34 -3.98
C LEU A 56 -6.24 -6.90 -4.47
N ALA A 57 -6.75 -5.91 -3.75
CA ALA A 57 -6.54 -4.50 -4.06
C ALA A 57 -5.05 -4.11 -3.94
N ALA A 58 -4.40 -4.50 -2.85
CA ALA A 58 -2.97 -4.28 -2.64
C ALA A 58 -2.12 -4.92 -3.75
N GLY A 59 -2.44 -6.16 -4.16
CA GLY A 59 -1.80 -6.84 -5.28
C GLY A 59 -1.99 -6.11 -6.62
N ALA A 60 -3.21 -5.64 -6.90
CA ALA A 60 -3.50 -4.86 -8.11
C ALA A 60 -2.72 -3.54 -8.15
N PHE A 61 -2.66 -2.82 -7.03
CA PHE A 61 -1.85 -1.60 -6.92
C PHE A 61 -0.35 -1.89 -7.02
N LEU A 62 0.12 -3.01 -6.46
CA LEU A 62 1.51 -3.40 -6.55
C LEU A 62 1.91 -3.68 -8.01
N LEU A 63 1.07 -4.38 -8.77
CA LEU A 63 1.26 -4.54 -10.21
C LEU A 63 1.26 -3.21 -10.95
N TYR A 64 0.34 -2.30 -10.62
CA TYR A 64 0.25 -0.97 -11.21
C TYR A 64 1.55 -0.16 -11.01
N PHE A 65 2.19 -0.24 -9.85
CA PHE A 65 3.48 0.44 -9.59
C PHE A 65 4.68 -0.29 -10.19
N VAL A 66 4.67 -1.62 -10.20
CA VAL A 66 5.82 -2.43 -10.65
C VAL A 66 5.92 -2.49 -12.18
N LEU A 67 4.78 -2.51 -12.91
CA LEU A 67 4.75 -2.53 -14.38
C LEU A 67 5.53 -1.39 -15.06
N PRO A 68 5.31 -0.11 -14.72
CA PRO A 68 6.07 0.98 -15.33
C PRO A 68 7.55 0.93 -14.98
N VAL A 69 7.90 0.55 -13.74
CA VAL A 69 9.30 0.38 -13.31
C VAL A 69 10.00 -0.74 -14.08
N LEU A 70 9.33 -1.88 -14.28
CA LEU A 70 9.82 -2.99 -15.09
C LEU A 70 10.07 -2.57 -16.53
N LYS A 71 9.11 -1.88 -17.17
CA LYS A 71 9.27 -1.39 -18.55
C LYS A 71 10.44 -0.42 -18.66
N ALA A 72 10.56 0.51 -17.71
CA ALA A 72 11.67 1.45 -17.66
C ALA A 72 13.03 0.75 -17.46
N THR A 73 13.09 -0.28 -16.62
CA THR A 73 14.33 -1.03 -16.34
C THR A 73 14.74 -1.94 -17.50
N PHE A 74 13.76 -2.55 -18.18
CA PHE A 74 14.01 -3.51 -19.26
C PHE A 74 13.94 -2.89 -20.67
N ALA A 75 13.74 -1.57 -20.80
CA ALA A 75 13.68 -0.85 -22.08
C ALA A 75 12.81 -1.54 -23.15
N LEU A 76 11.67 -2.11 -22.73
CA LEU A 76 10.64 -2.72 -23.56
C LEU A 76 9.57 -1.72 -23.96
#